data_AF-A0AAJ3DBD2-F1
#
_entry.id   AF-A0AAJ3DBD2-F1
#
_cell.length_a   1.000
_cell.length_b   1.000
_cell.length_c   1.000
_cell.angle_alpha   90.00
_cell.angle_beta   90.00
_cell.angle_gamma   90.00
#
_symmetry.space_group_name_H-M   'P 1'
#
loop_
_entity.id
_entity.type
_entity.pdbx_description
1 polymer ?
#
loop_
_entity_poly.entity_id
_entity_poly.type
_entity_poly.pdbx_seq_one_letter_code
_entity_poly.pdbx_strand_id
1 'polypeptide(L)'
;MKLVWGVVVMMLAVMFGETPASANEMPFGVRVMAVAEQRPETTGYFDLVLAPNQVKEAQVLLTNETEKPLTVDITSAQATTNRNGVVDYETAQSKTWQQLVSVPKSITLPPHGQELVQVRFVCQQTNLMG
;
A
#
# COMPACT_ATOMS: atom_id res chain seq x y z
N MET A 1 21.39 -55.42 -9.55
CA MET A 1 22.11 -54.14 -9.37
C MET A 1 21.66 -53.01 -10.30
N LYS A 2 21.42 -53.24 -11.61
CA LYS A 2 21.02 -52.18 -12.57
C LYS A 2 19.68 -51.48 -12.25
N LEU A 3 18.71 -52.21 -11.69
CA LEU A 3 17.39 -51.68 -11.33
C LEU A 3 17.42 -50.73 -10.11
N VAL A 4 18.27 -51.03 -9.12
CA VAL A 4 18.40 -50.25 -7.87
C VAL A 4 19.02 -48.89 -8.15
N TRP A 5 20.02 -48.83 -9.03
CA TRP A 5 20.62 -47.57 -9.47
C TRP A 5 19.64 -46.69 -10.25
N GLY A 6 18.76 -47.29 -11.06
CA GLY A 6 17.71 -46.54 -11.76
C GLY A 6 16.73 -45.86 -10.79
N VAL A 7 16.34 -46.55 -9.71
CA VAL A 7 15.46 -46.00 -8.68
C VAL A 7 16.14 -44.89 -7.86
N VAL A 8 17.44 -45.04 -7.56
CA VAL A 8 18.21 -44.00 -6.84
C VAL A 8 18.36 -42.73 -7.69
N VAL A 9 18.65 -42.87 -8.99
CA VAL A 9 18.74 -41.72 -9.91
C VAL A 9 17.38 -41.05 -10.10
N MET A 10 16.29 -41.83 -10.16
CA MET A 10 14.93 -41.29 -10.23
C MET A 10 14.53 -40.54 -8.95
N MET A 11 14.89 -41.06 -7.76
CA MET A 11 14.64 -40.36 -6.49
C MET A 11 15.47 -39.08 -6.37
N LEU A 12 16.72 -39.07 -6.83
CA LEU A 12 17.55 -37.87 -6.85
C LEU A 12 16.97 -36.79 -7.77
N ALA A 13 16.46 -37.14 -8.95
CA ALA A 13 15.88 -36.17 -9.88
C ALA A 13 14.66 -35.41 -9.31
N VAL A 14 13.89 -36.05 -8.42
CA VAL A 14 12.73 -35.41 -7.75
C VAL A 14 13.15 -34.40 -6.68
N MET A 15 14.35 -34.54 -6.10
CA MET A 15 14.84 -33.69 -5.01
C MET A 15 15.49 -32.37 -5.48
N PHE A 16 15.85 -32.27 -6.76
CA PHE A 16 16.50 -31.08 -7.36
C PHE A 16 15.58 -30.29 -8.31
N GLY A 17 14.27 -30.56 -8.29
CA GLY A 17 13.28 -29.76 -9.00
C GLY A 17 13.06 -28.42 -8.29
N GLU A 18 13.86 -27.42 -8.60
CA GLU A 18 13.61 -26.05 -8.13
C GLU A 18 12.37 -25.49 -8.84
N THR A 19 11.23 -25.46 -8.15
CA THR A 19 10.09 -24.66 -8.59
C THR A 19 10.40 -23.19 -8.28
N PRO A 20 10.45 -22.29 -9.28
CA PRO A 20 10.63 -20.86 -8.99
C PRO A 20 9.46 -20.39 -8.13
N ALA A 21 9.76 -19.97 -6.90
CA ALA A 21 8.79 -19.32 -6.04
C ALA A 21 8.55 -17.91 -6.59
N SER A 22 7.40 -17.69 -7.21
CA SER A 22 6.98 -16.35 -7.60
C SER A 22 6.39 -15.66 -6.38
N ALA A 23 7.13 -14.73 -5.78
CA ALA A 23 6.54 -13.77 -4.86
C ALA A 23 5.68 -12.81 -5.69
N ASN A 24 4.42 -12.62 -5.30
CA ASN A 24 3.53 -11.66 -5.96
C ASN A 24 3.80 -10.27 -5.38
N GLU A 25 4.96 -9.70 -5.70
CA GLU A 25 5.32 -8.33 -5.34
C GLU A 25 4.53 -7.34 -6.22
N MET A 26 4.11 -6.23 -5.62
CA MET A 26 3.53 -5.14 -6.40
C MET A 26 4.60 -4.58 -7.33
N PRO A 27 4.32 -4.31 -8.62
CA PRO A 27 5.33 -3.81 -9.58
C PRO A 27 5.70 -2.34 -9.35
N PHE A 28 5.34 -1.78 -8.20
CA PHE A 28 5.63 -0.41 -7.81
C PHE A 28 5.89 -0.31 -6.31
N GLY A 29 6.79 0.59 -5.94
CA GLY A 29 7.09 0.96 -4.56
C GLY A 29 6.25 2.15 -4.08
N VAL A 30 6.01 2.21 -2.77
CA VAL A 30 5.26 3.28 -2.10
C VAL A 30 6.11 3.86 -0.96
N ARG A 31 6.30 5.17 -0.93
CA ARG A 31 7.01 5.86 0.16
C ARG A 31 6.23 7.08 0.63
N VAL A 32 5.98 7.14 1.93
CA VAL A 32 5.39 8.31 2.59
C VAL A 32 6.41 9.44 2.64
N MET A 33 6.04 10.64 2.19
CA MET A 33 6.90 11.81 2.30
C MET A 33 6.72 12.51 3.64
N ALA A 34 7.82 13.05 4.17
CA ALA A 34 7.82 13.76 5.44
C ALA A 34 6.92 15.00 5.40
N VAL A 35 6.18 15.22 6.49
CA VAL A 35 5.34 16.40 6.71
C VAL A 35 5.60 16.95 8.11
N ALA A 36 5.50 18.27 8.28
CA ALA A 36 5.86 18.95 9.52
C ALA A 36 4.97 18.57 10.72
N GLU A 37 3.71 18.25 10.45
CA GLU A 37 2.69 17.90 11.43
C GLU A 37 2.69 16.40 11.77
N GLN A 38 3.69 15.65 11.30
CA GLN A 38 3.84 14.23 11.61
C GLN A 38 4.27 14.03 13.08
N ARG A 39 3.64 13.09 13.78
CA ARG A 39 4.10 12.67 15.10
C ARG A 39 5.53 12.08 15.02
N PRO A 40 6.43 12.37 15.97
CA PRO A 40 7.76 11.77 16.02
C PRO A 40 7.72 10.24 15.93
N GLU A 41 8.81 9.65 15.41
CA GLU A 41 9.01 8.19 15.35
C GLU A 41 7.99 7.40 14.51
N THR A 42 7.24 8.08 13.63
CA THR A 42 6.32 7.41 12.71
C THR A 42 6.98 7.13 11.35
N THR A 43 6.89 5.89 10.87
CA THR A 43 7.43 5.49 9.55
C THR A 43 6.42 4.69 8.75
N GLY A 44 6.29 4.98 7.45
CA GLY A 44 5.47 4.19 6.52
C GLY A 44 3.98 4.52 6.51
N TYR A 45 3.50 5.46 7.34
CA TYR A 45 2.14 5.98 7.33
C TYR A 45 2.09 7.43 7.83
N PHE A 46 0.97 8.12 7.60
CA PHE A 46 0.73 9.45 8.15
C PHE A 46 0.06 9.35 9.53
N ASP A 47 0.64 10.02 10.53
CA ASP A 47 0.06 10.27 11.86
C ASP A 47 0.18 11.77 12.10
N LEU A 48 -0.87 12.50 11.69
CA LEU A 48 -0.85 13.95 11.58
C LEU A 48 -1.53 14.61 12.78
N VAL A 49 -0.86 15.58 13.39
CA VAL A 49 -1.43 16.46 14.41
C VAL A 49 -1.91 17.74 13.72
N LEU A 50 -3.21 17.79 13.42
CA LEU A 50 -3.84 18.90 12.72
C LEU A 50 -4.83 19.63 13.64
N ALA A 51 -4.96 20.94 13.47
CA ALA A 51 -5.99 21.72 14.12
C ALA A 51 -7.38 21.41 13.52
N PRO A 52 -8.48 21.61 14.27
CA PRO A 52 -9.82 21.47 13.73
C PRO A 52 -10.03 22.30 12.45
N ASN A 53 -10.67 21.70 11.45
CA ASN A 53 -10.92 22.27 10.11
C ASN A 53 -9.66 22.57 9.30
N GLN A 54 -8.46 22.19 9.76
CA GLN A 54 -7.24 22.35 8.99
C GLN A 54 -7.25 21.41 7.78
N VAL A 55 -6.93 21.98 6.63
CA VAL A 55 -6.68 21.24 5.39
C VAL A 55 -5.19 20.95 5.31
N LYS A 56 -4.83 19.71 5.00
CA LYS A 56 -3.44 19.30 4.79
C LYS A 56 -3.29 18.56 3.47
N GLU A 57 -2.35 19.02 2.65
CA GLU A 57 -1.86 18.26 1.51
C GLU A 57 -0.60 17.51 1.93
N ALA A 58 -0.62 16.19 1.86
CA ALA A 58 0.55 15.34 2.03
C ALA A 58 0.89 14.63 0.72
N GLN A 59 2.07 14.02 0.65
CA GLN A 59 2.57 13.41 -0.57
C GLN A 59 3.05 11.99 -0.34
N VAL A 60 2.72 11.12 -1.28
CA VAL A 60 3.24 9.76 -1.36
C VAL A 60 4.01 9.64 -2.67
N LEU A 61 5.25 9.18 -2.60
CA LEU A 61 6.07 8.88 -3.76
C LEU A 61 5.77 7.47 -4.23
N LEU A 62 5.30 7.33 -5.46
CA LEU A 62 5.19 6.05 -6.15
C LEU A 62 6.40 5.87 -7.07
N THR A 63 6.97 4.67 -7.09
CA THR A 63 8.10 4.30 -7.96
C THR A 63 7.72 3.11 -8.81
N ASN A 64 7.91 3.17 -10.11
CA ASN A 64 7.76 2.03 -11.01
C ASN A 64 9.08 1.28 -11.08
N GLU A 65 9.07 -0.01 -10.83
CA GLU A 65 10.28 -0.86 -10.86
C GLU A 65 10.40 -1.65 -12.17
N THR A 66 9.51 -1.39 -13.14
CA THR A 66 9.42 -2.13 -14.39
C THR A 66 9.90 -1.34 -15.61
N GLU A 67 10.22 -2.07 -16.68
CA GLU A 67 10.63 -1.53 -17.98
C GLU A 67 9.48 -0.90 -18.79
N LYS A 68 8.25 -0.94 -18.30
CA LYS A 68 7.06 -0.47 -19.02
C LYS A 68 6.33 0.58 -18.20
N PRO A 69 5.60 1.52 -18.83
CA PRO A 69 4.73 2.42 -18.09
C PRO A 69 3.70 1.63 -17.29
N LEU A 70 3.39 2.08 -16.08
CA LEU A 70 2.44 1.45 -15.18
C LEU A 70 1.36 2.45 -14.78
N THR A 71 0.09 2.11 -15.01
CA THR A 71 -1.03 2.87 -14.46
C THR A 71 -1.42 2.28 -13.12
N VAL A 72 -1.43 3.11 -12.08
CA VAL A 72 -1.82 2.74 -10.73
C VAL A 72 -3.16 3.39 -10.41
N ASP A 73 -4.17 2.57 -10.13
CA ASP A 73 -5.46 3.04 -9.62
C ASP A 73 -5.37 3.28 -8.11
N ILE A 74 -5.95 4.38 -7.66
CA ILE A 74 -5.83 4.85 -6.27
C ILE A 74 -7.23 5.06 -5.71
N THR A 75 -7.49 4.40 -4.59
CA THR A 75 -8.72 4.55 -3.81
C THR A 75 -8.37 4.79 -2.35
N SER A 76 -9.29 5.44 -1.62
CA SER A 76 -9.18 5.58 -0.17
C SER A 76 -10.33 4.82 0.50
N ALA A 77 -10.08 4.23 1.65
CA ALA A 77 -11.08 3.52 2.44
C ALA A 77 -10.89 3.86 3.91
N GLN A 78 -12.00 3.89 4.65
CA GLN A 78 -11.93 3.97 6.10
C GLN A 78 -11.64 2.58 6.66
N ALA A 79 -10.61 2.48 7.50
CA ALA A 79 -10.26 1.24 8.18
C ALA A 79 -10.79 1.29 9.64
N THR A 80 -11.45 0.22 10.08
CA THR A 80 -11.88 0.04 11.47
C THR A 80 -11.49 -1.34 11.97
N THR A 81 -11.16 -1.48 13.25
CA THR A 81 -10.94 -2.82 13.84
C THR A 81 -12.25 -3.33 14.40
N ASN A 82 -12.71 -4.48 13.93
CA ASN A 82 -13.95 -5.08 14.42
C ASN A 82 -13.73 -5.79 15.78
N ARG A 83 -14.82 -6.29 16.38
CA ARG A 83 -14.78 -6.97 17.70
C ARG A 83 -13.89 -8.22 17.75
N ASN A 84 -13.55 -8.79 16.59
CA ASN A 84 -12.69 -9.97 16.48
C ASN A 84 -11.21 -9.60 16.27
N GLY A 85 -10.86 -8.31 16.31
CA GLY A 85 -9.48 -7.84 16.08
C GLY A 85 -9.06 -7.82 14.62
N VAL A 86 -10.00 -7.97 13.67
CA VAL A 86 -9.73 -7.92 12.23
C VAL A 86 -9.96 -6.50 11.72
N VAL A 87 -9.05 -6.01 10.88
CA VAL A 87 -9.21 -4.72 10.19
C VAL A 87 -10.21 -4.88 9.06
N ASP A 88 -11.27 -4.09 9.11
CA ASP A 88 -12.30 -3.97 8.10
C ASP A 88 -12.09 -2.67 7.31
N TYR A 89 -12.06 -2.77 5.99
CA TYR A 89 -11.86 -1.64 5.07
C TYR A 89 -13.18 -1.35 4.36
N GLU A 90 -13.83 -0.26 4.74
CA GLU A 90 -15.08 0.17 4.12
C GLU A 90 -14.77 0.85 2.78
N THR A 91 -14.83 0.07 1.70
CA THR A 91 -14.58 0.55 0.33
C THR A 91 -15.76 1.34 -0.23
N ALA A 92 -16.97 1.16 0.35
CA ALA A 92 -18.12 2.01 0.09
C ALA A 92 -17.92 3.37 0.76
N GLN A 93 -17.29 4.30 0.05
CA GLN A 93 -17.01 5.62 0.59
C GLN A 93 -18.32 6.38 0.88
N SER A 94 -18.57 6.67 2.16
CA SER A 94 -19.62 7.62 2.52
C SER A 94 -19.32 8.99 1.91
N LYS A 95 -20.36 9.78 1.60
CA LYS A 95 -20.19 11.17 1.13
C LYS A 95 -19.35 11.99 2.10
N THR A 96 -19.46 11.70 3.40
CA THR A 96 -18.66 12.32 4.44
C THR A 96 -17.17 12.01 4.26
N TRP A 97 -16.79 10.74 4.08
CA TRP A 97 -15.39 10.34 3.88
C TRP A 97 -14.76 11.03 2.67
N GLN A 98 -15.48 11.12 1.55
CA GLN A 98 -15.02 11.78 0.33
C GLN A 98 -14.75 13.29 0.51
N GLN A 99 -15.36 13.93 1.51
CA GLN A 99 -15.07 15.31 1.87
C GLN A 99 -13.82 15.43 2.76
N LEU A 100 -13.45 14.37 3.48
CA LEU A 100 -12.33 14.35 4.40
C LEU A 100 -11.02 13.99 3.71
N VAL A 101 -11.06 13.01 2.81
CA VAL A 101 -9.89 12.49 2.13
C VAL A 101 -10.13 12.51 0.63
N SER A 102 -9.27 13.24 -0.08
CA SER A 102 -9.27 13.27 -1.54
C SER A 102 -7.94 12.77 -2.08
N VAL A 103 -8.03 11.89 -3.07
CA VAL A 103 -6.90 11.31 -3.80
C VAL A 103 -7.22 11.33 -5.29
N PRO A 104 -6.21 11.41 -6.18
CA PRO A 104 -6.44 11.18 -7.60
C PRO A 104 -6.98 9.77 -7.83
N LYS A 105 -7.75 9.56 -8.90
CA LYS A 105 -8.30 8.23 -9.22
C LYS A 105 -7.23 7.27 -9.75
N SER A 106 -6.28 7.81 -10.50
CA SER A 106 -5.17 7.04 -11.05
C SER A 106 -4.00 7.95 -11.39
N ILE A 107 -2.82 7.34 -11.55
CA ILE A 107 -1.61 8.00 -12.02
C ILE A 107 -0.83 7.05 -12.93
N THR A 108 -0.13 7.60 -13.93
CA THR A 108 0.73 6.81 -14.82
C THR A 108 2.18 7.06 -14.45
N LEU A 109 2.90 6.00 -14.09
CA LEU A 109 4.32 6.03 -13.78
C LEU A 109 5.12 5.68 -15.04
N PRO A 110 6.14 6.46 -15.41
CA PRO A 110 7.05 6.08 -16.49
C PRO A 110 7.88 4.84 -16.10
N PRO A 111 8.47 4.10 -17.07
CA PRO A 111 9.42 3.02 -16.79
C PRO A 111 10.54 3.50 -15.87
N HIS A 112 10.85 2.74 -14.82
CA HIS A 112 11.85 3.11 -13.79
C HIS A 112 11.67 4.52 -13.19
N GLY A 113 10.46 5.06 -13.32
CA GLY A 113 10.13 6.44 -13.01
C GLY A 113 9.44 6.59 -11.67
N GLN A 114 9.24 7.84 -11.25
CA GLN A 114 8.61 8.18 -9.99
C GLN A 114 7.61 9.31 -10.18
N GLU A 115 6.53 9.28 -9.41
CA GLU A 115 5.55 10.35 -9.36
C GLU A 115 5.08 10.61 -7.93
N LEU A 116 4.77 11.88 -7.64
CA LEU A 116 4.23 12.31 -6.36
C LEU A 116 2.70 12.34 -6.41
N VAL A 117 2.08 11.50 -5.61
CA VAL A 117 0.64 11.47 -5.40
C VAL A 117 0.29 12.41 -4.25
N GLN A 118 -0.54 13.40 -4.52
CA GLN A 118 -1.09 14.28 -3.49
C GLN A 118 -2.28 13.62 -2.80
N VAL A 119 -2.28 13.67 -1.47
CA VAL A 119 -3.38 13.23 -0.62
C VAL A 119 -3.84 14.42 0.21
N ARG A 120 -5.09 14.83 0.00
CA ARG A 120 -5.70 15.93 0.73
C ARG A 120 -6.49 15.40 1.92
N PHE A 121 -6.19 15.91 3.10
CA PHE A 121 -6.91 15.65 4.35
C PHE A 121 -7.64 16.90 4.83
N VAL A 122 -8.82 16.71 5.42
CA VAL A 122 -9.53 17.73 6.20
C VAL A 122 -9.71 17.18 7.61
N CYS A 123 -9.05 17.80 8.58
CA CYS A 123 -9.26 17.47 9.98
C CYS A 123 -10.65 17.93 10.42
N GLN A 124 -11.53 17.00 10.80
CA GLN A 124 -12.83 17.36 11.33
C GLN A 124 -12.70 17.79 12.78
N GLN A 125 -13.51 18.78 13.17
CA GLN A 125 -13.69 19.08 14.57
C GLN A 125 -14.48 17.96 15.22
N THR A 126 -13.80 17.15 16.02
CA THR A 126 -14.49 16.23 16.93
C THR A 126 -15.04 17.05 18.08
N ASN A 127 -16.35 17.28 18.11
CA ASN A 127 -17.05 17.65 19.34
C ASN A 127 -17.04 16.42 20.25
N LEU A 128 -15.90 16.16 20.91
CA LEU A 128 -15.86 15.30 22.08
C LEU A 128 -16.47 16.10 23.24
N MET A 129 -17.79 16.22 23.24
CA MET A 129 -18.55 16.62 24.41
C MET A 129 -19.22 15.37 24.98
N GLY A 130 -18.84 15.01 26.21
CA GLY A 130 -19.57 14.07 27.07
C GLY A 130 -18.92 12.72 27.23
#